data_AF-A0A2I0NUI8-F1
#
_entry.id   AF-A0A2I0NUI8-F1
#
_cell.length_a   1.000
_cell.length_b   1.000
_cell.length_c   1.000
_cell.angle_alpha   90.00
_cell.angle_beta   90.00
_cell.angle_gamma   90.00
#
_symmetry.space_group_name_H-M   'P 1'
#
loop_
_entity.id
_entity.type
_entity.pdbx_description
1 polymer ?
#
loop_
_entity_poly.entity_id
_entity_poly.type
_entity_poly.pdbx_seq_one_letter_code
_entity_poly.pdbx_strand_id
1 'polypeptide(L)'
;MDRYTFLSRVNVSHTDLVRLIVIMSLTISCLVITAASLRENIGTIYAQLFYFPILYATYFYPKKGLYLAGFCAVAYEVLAYIYLFPDASLLIYTTGQSVLFICIAAVVAYFTEKVNYSEGRYRSIFETSLLGIVQFDQNSFAIRMTNNYLSQMLEYTP
;
A
#
# COMPACT_ATOMS: atom_id res chain seq x y z
N MET A 1 2.17 36.96 20.17
CA MET A 1 1.54 35.65 20.45
C MET A 1 1.41 34.94 19.12
N ASP A 2 2.47 34.26 18.70
CA ASP A 2 2.58 33.65 17.37
C ASP A 2 2.01 32.24 17.38
N ARG A 3 0.94 32.04 16.59
CA ARG A 3 0.40 30.72 16.27
C ARG A 3 1.09 30.23 15.01
N TYR A 4 2.14 29.42 15.18
CA TYR A 4 2.73 28.62 14.10
C TYR A 4 1.72 27.55 13.67
N THR A 5 0.89 27.84 12.68
CA THR A 5 0.22 26.81 11.89
C THR A 5 1.21 26.25 10.87
N PHE A 6 2.02 25.30 11.32
CA PHE A 6 2.74 24.37 10.45
C PHE A 6 1.72 23.38 9.85
N LEU A 7 0.86 23.87 8.96
CA LEU A 7 0.03 23.00 8.13
C LEU A 7 0.88 22.51 6.98
N SER A 8 1.53 21.38 7.26
CA SER A 8 2.07 20.39 6.34
C SER A 8 1.74 20.66 4.87
N ARG A 9 2.71 21.23 4.15
CA ARG A 9 2.71 21.29 2.69
C ARG A 9 2.98 19.86 2.18
N VAL A 10 1.99 18.97 2.29
CA VAL A 10 1.98 17.74 1.52
C VAL A 10 1.71 18.16 0.09
N ASN A 11 2.75 18.19 -0.74
CA ASN A 11 2.57 18.24 -2.19
C ASN A 11 1.96 16.90 -2.60
N VAL A 12 0.64 16.78 -2.45
CA VAL A 12 -0.10 15.59 -2.88
C VAL A 12 -0.07 15.60 -4.40
N SER A 13 0.73 14.71 -4.98
CA SER A 13 0.76 14.52 -6.42
C SER A 13 -0.66 14.17 -6.90
N HIS A 14 -1.10 14.69 -8.05
CA HIS A 14 -2.43 14.37 -8.61
C HIS A 14 -2.70 12.86 -8.65
N THR A 15 -1.65 12.06 -8.84
CA THR A 15 -1.71 10.59 -8.82
C THR A 15 -2.08 10.02 -7.45
N ASP A 16 -1.63 10.63 -6.35
CA ASP A 16 -1.92 10.17 -4.98
C ASP A 16 -3.38 10.40 -4.59
N LEU A 17 -3.98 11.53 -5.01
CA LEU A 17 -5.40 11.79 -4.80
C LEU A 17 -6.28 10.77 -5.53
N VAL A 18 -5.97 10.48 -6.79
CA VAL A 18 -6.73 9.50 -7.58
C VAL A 18 -6.64 8.11 -6.93
N ARG A 19 -5.45 7.68 -6.50
CA ARG A 19 -5.26 6.41 -5.79
C ARG A 19 -6.08 6.34 -4.50
N LEU A 20 -6.10 7.41 -3.71
CA LEU A 20 -6.87 7.47 -2.48
C LEU A 20 -8.37 7.37 -2.76
N ILE A 21 -8.87 8.10 -3.76
CA ILE A 21 -10.28 8.04 -4.16
C ILE A 21 -10.67 6.63 -4.60
N VAL A 22 -9.81 5.95 -5.37
CA VAL A 22 -10.03 4.56 -5.80
C VAL A 22 -10.05 3.59 -4.61
N ILE A 23 -9.15 3.75 -3.64
CA ILE A 23 -9.15 2.93 -2.41
C ILE A 23 -10.44 3.14 -1.62
N MET A 24 -10.85 4.40 -1.46
CA MET A 24 -12.07 4.74 -0.72
C MET A 24 -13.32 4.20 -1.43
N SER A 25 -13.43 4.34 -2.75
CA SER A 25 -14.59 3.81 -3.48
C SER A 25 -14.64 2.28 -3.42
N LEU A 26 -13.49 1.60 -3.50
CA LEU A 26 -13.43 0.14 -3.44
C LEU A 26 -13.75 -0.40 -2.04
N THR A 27 -13.25 0.25 -0.99
CA THR A 27 -13.57 -0.12 0.41
C THR A 27 -15.05 0.10 0.74
N ILE A 28 -15.62 1.23 0.32
CA ILE A 28 -17.07 1.51 0.48
C ILE A 28 -17.88 0.45 -0.26
N SER A 29 -17.50 0.11 -1.49
CA SER A 29 -18.19 -0.92 -2.28
C SER A 29 -18.15 -2.27 -1.58
N CYS A 30 -17.00 -2.69 -1.05
CA CYS A 30 -16.88 -3.93 -0.26
C CYS A 30 -17.77 -3.93 0.98
N LEU A 31 -17.82 -2.80 1.71
CA LEU A 31 -18.68 -2.67 2.89
C LEU A 31 -20.17 -2.80 2.53
N VAL A 32 -20.61 -2.15 1.45
CA VAL A 32 -22.00 -2.23 0.98
C VAL A 32 -22.36 -3.65 0.55
N ILE A 33 -21.49 -4.31 -0.23
CA ILE A 33 -21.69 -5.69 -0.67
C ILE A 33 -21.79 -6.61 0.54
N THR A 34 -20.87 -6.47 1.49
CA THR A 34 -20.87 -7.27 2.72
C THR A 34 -22.15 -7.06 3.52
N ALA A 35 -22.57 -5.81 3.74
CA ALA A 35 -23.80 -5.50 4.44
C ALA A 35 -25.05 -6.06 3.74
N ALA A 36 -25.09 -6.05 2.40
CA ALA A 36 -26.18 -6.66 1.64
C ALA A 36 -26.16 -8.19 1.72
N SER A 37 -24.98 -8.82 1.63
CA SER A 37 -24.84 -10.28 1.72
C SER A 37 -25.18 -10.83 3.10
N LEU A 38 -24.82 -10.13 4.18
CA LEU A 38 -25.19 -10.54 5.55
C LEU A 38 -26.71 -10.50 5.77
N ARG A 39 -27.44 -9.60 5.09
CA ARG A 39 -28.91 -9.55 5.17
C ARG A 39 -29.58 -10.76 4.52
N GLU A 40 -29.02 -11.24 3.42
CA GLU A 40 -29.56 -12.38 2.66
C GLU A 40 -29.07 -13.74 3.23
N ASN A 41 -28.20 -13.74 4.26
CA ASN A 41 -27.54 -14.93 4.81
C ASN A 41 -26.80 -15.77 3.74
N ILE A 42 -26.31 -15.09 2.71
CA ILE A 42 -25.55 -15.70 1.62
C ILE A 42 -24.09 -15.83 2.12
N GLY A 43 -23.52 -17.04 1.98
CA GLY A 43 -22.28 -17.50 2.63
C GLY A 43 -21.06 -16.55 2.71
N THR A 44 -20.08 -16.96 3.51
CA THR A 44 -18.91 -16.18 4.01
C THR A 44 -17.84 -15.74 2.99
N ILE A 45 -18.10 -15.84 1.69
CA ILE A 45 -17.09 -15.56 0.64
C ILE A 45 -16.79 -14.05 0.50
N TYR A 46 -17.68 -13.18 0.98
CA TYR A 46 -17.56 -11.72 0.90
C TYR A 46 -16.32 -11.15 1.62
N ALA A 47 -15.78 -11.84 2.63
CA ALA A 47 -14.55 -11.43 3.31
C ALA A 47 -13.37 -11.31 2.33
N GLN A 48 -13.33 -12.15 1.29
CA GLN A 48 -12.24 -12.18 0.34
C GLN A 48 -12.17 -10.91 -0.52
N LEU A 49 -13.29 -10.21 -0.71
CA LEU A 49 -13.31 -8.96 -1.48
C LEU A 49 -12.50 -7.86 -0.80
N PHE A 50 -12.39 -7.86 0.53
CA PHE A 50 -11.59 -6.87 1.26
C PHE A 50 -10.09 -6.99 0.98
N TYR A 51 -9.61 -8.15 0.49
CA TYR A 51 -8.19 -8.29 0.15
C TYR A 51 -7.75 -7.36 -0.97
N PHE A 52 -8.60 -7.08 -1.96
CA PHE A 52 -8.24 -6.19 -3.07
C PHE A 52 -7.92 -4.75 -2.64
N PRO A 53 -8.82 -4.03 -1.94
CA PRO A 53 -8.51 -2.68 -1.47
C PRO A 53 -7.36 -2.67 -0.46
N ILE A 54 -7.27 -3.66 0.42
CA ILE A 54 -6.19 -3.75 1.42
C ILE A 54 -4.83 -3.93 0.74
N LEU A 55 -4.72 -4.85 -0.23
CA LEU A 55 -3.51 -5.09 -1.00
C LEU A 55 -3.10 -3.83 -1.77
N TYR A 56 -4.04 -3.22 -2.49
CA TYR A 56 -3.77 -2.02 -3.26
C TYR A 56 -3.30 -0.86 -2.37
N ALA A 57 -3.97 -0.63 -1.24
CA ALA A 57 -3.58 0.40 -0.28
C ALA A 57 -2.18 0.16 0.32
N THR A 58 -1.89 -1.09 0.68
CA THR A 58 -0.63 -1.47 1.32
C THR A 58 0.54 -1.48 0.34
N TYR A 59 0.28 -1.78 -0.94
CA TYR A 59 1.29 -1.72 -1.99
C TYR A 59 1.80 -0.29 -2.21
N PHE A 60 0.89 0.69 -2.33
CA PHE A 60 1.30 2.09 -2.56
C PHE A 60 1.69 2.84 -1.28
N TYR A 61 1.08 2.52 -0.15
CA TYR A 61 1.34 3.18 1.12
C TYR A 61 1.49 2.15 2.26
N PRO A 62 2.61 1.43 2.36
CA PRO A 62 2.77 0.31 3.31
C PRO A 62 2.41 0.67 4.76
N LYS A 63 2.86 1.84 5.25
CA LYS A 63 2.53 2.32 6.60
C LYS A 63 1.06 2.71 6.79
N LYS A 64 0.43 3.32 5.77
CA LYS A 64 -0.98 3.77 5.86
C LYS A 64 -1.97 2.64 5.57
N GLY A 65 -1.59 1.69 4.72
CA GLY A 65 -2.38 0.52 4.36
C GLY A 65 -2.63 -0.40 5.56
N LEU A 66 -1.67 -0.52 6.48
CA LEU A 66 -1.86 -1.29 7.73
C LEU A 66 -2.97 -0.69 8.62
N TYR A 67 -3.04 0.64 8.76
CA TYR A 67 -4.13 1.29 9.50
C TYR A 67 -5.49 1.06 8.83
N LEU A 68 -5.54 1.07 7.48
CA LEU A 68 -6.76 0.81 6.72
C LEU A 68 -7.21 -0.65 6.87
N ALA A 69 -6.28 -1.61 6.85
CA ALA A 69 -6.58 -3.02 7.11
C ALA A 69 -7.17 -3.23 8.51
N GLY A 70 -6.60 -2.58 9.53
CA GLY A 70 -7.15 -2.60 10.88
C GLY A 70 -8.56 -2.01 10.95
N PHE A 71 -8.81 -0.89 10.26
CA PHE A 71 -10.15 -0.32 10.18
C PHE A 71 -11.15 -1.27 9.50
N CYS A 72 -10.78 -1.90 8.38
CA CYS A 72 -11.63 -2.88 7.70
C CYS A 72 -11.88 -4.12 8.57
N ALA A 73 -10.89 -4.60 9.30
CA ALA A 73 -11.01 -5.73 10.24
C ALA A 73 -12.05 -5.43 11.34
N VAL A 74 -11.94 -4.28 12.00
CA VAL A 74 -12.91 -3.85 13.02
C VAL A 74 -14.30 -3.65 12.43
N ALA A 75 -14.41 -2.95 11.29
CA ALA A 75 -15.70 -2.72 10.64
C ALA A 75 -16.41 -4.03 10.26
N TYR A 76 -15.64 -4.99 9.76
CA TYR A 76 -16.13 -6.32 9.41
C TYR A 76 -16.61 -7.11 10.63
N GLU A 77 -15.85 -7.07 11.74
CA GLU A 77 -16.21 -7.76 12.98
C GLU A 77 -17.45 -7.15 13.65
N VAL A 78 -17.60 -5.82 13.60
CA VAL A 78 -18.81 -5.12 14.07
C VAL A 78 -20.04 -5.53 13.25
N LEU A 79 -19.92 -5.57 11.92
CA LEU A 79 -20.99 -6.04 11.04
C LEU A 79 -21.37 -7.50 11.36
N ALA A 80 -20.37 -8.36 11.54
CA ALA A 80 -20.60 -9.75 11.91
C ALA A 80 -21.38 -9.88 13.23
N TYR A 81 -20.98 -9.14 14.26
CA TYR A 81 -21.64 -9.20 15.57
C TYR A 81 -23.12 -8.78 15.51
N ILE A 82 -23.46 -7.79 14.68
CA ILE A 82 -24.84 -7.29 14.54
C ILE A 82 -25.75 -8.30 13.82
N TYR A 83 -25.25 -9.02 12.82
CA TYR A 83 -26.08 -9.85 11.93
C TYR A 83 -25.98 -11.37 12.18
N LEU A 84 -24.87 -11.89 12.74
CA LEU A 84 -24.66 -13.33 12.95
C LEU A 84 -25.00 -13.82 14.37
N PHE A 85 -25.28 -12.93 15.33
CA PHE A 85 -25.66 -13.37 16.67
C PHE A 85 -27.01 -14.13 16.63
N PRO A 86 -27.15 -15.37 17.15
CA PRO A 86 -26.30 -16.03 18.15
C PRO A 86 -25.43 -17.21 17.65
N ASP A 87 -25.21 -17.38 16.34
CA ASP A 87 -24.43 -18.50 15.80
C ASP A 87 -22.92 -18.39 16.09
N ALA A 88 -22.50 -18.98 17.21
CA ALA A 88 -21.12 -18.94 17.70
C ALA A 88 -20.10 -19.52 16.70
N SER A 89 -20.50 -20.51 15.89
CA SER A 89 -19.64 -21.11 14.86
C SER A 89 -19.23 -20.08 13.81
N LEU A 90 -20.20 -19.34 13.26
CA LEU A 90 -19.96 -18.34 12.23
C LEU A 90 -19.14 -17.15 12.75
N LEU A 91 -19.33 -16.76 14.02
CA LEU A 91 -18.50 -15.71 14.64
C LEU A 91 -17.02 -16.11 14.67
N ILE A 92 -16.69 -17.33 15.07
CA ILE A 92 -15.30 -17.81 15.13
C ILE A 92 -14.63 -17.76 13.75
N TYR A 93 -15.34 -18.23 12.71
CA TYR A 93 -14.83 -18.16 11.33
C TYR A 93 -14.60 -16.71 10.89
N THR A 94 -15.49 -15.81 11.28
CA THR A 94 -15.46 -14.39 10.88
C THR A 94 -14.33 -13.63 11.55
N THR A 95 -14.10 -13.87 12.85
CA THR A 95 -12.92 -13.36 13.58
C THR A 95 -11.62 -13.87 12.95
N GLY A 96 -11.58 -15.15 12.53
CA GLY A 96 -10.42 -15.69 11.80
C GLY A 96 -10.09 -14.92 10.51
N GLN A 97 -11.09 -14.53 9.73
CA GLN A 97 -10.90 -13.71 8.53
C GLN A 97 -10.42 -12.28 8.86
N SER A 98 -10.94 -11.68 9.92
CA SER A 98 -10.51 -10.36 10.39
C SER A 98 -9.00 -10.34 10.73
N VAL A 99 -8.51 -11.39 11.39
CA VAL A 99 -7.07 -11.55 11.66
C VAL A 99 -6.27 -11.71 10.37
N LEU A 100 -6.80 -12.44 9.38
CA LEU A 100 -6.12 -12.59 8.08
C LEU A 100 -5.97 -11.26 7.34
N PHE A 101 -6.92 -10.32 7.45
CA PHE A 101 -6.79 -8.98 6.85
C PHE A 101 -5.53 -8.27 7.35
N ILE A 102 -5.29 -8.32 8.66
CA ILE A 102 -4.13 -7.70 9.31
C ILE A 102 -2.84 -8.44 8.92
N CYS A 103 -2.85 -9.78 8.95
CA CYS A 103 -1.68 -10.58 8.57
C CYS A 103 -1.24 -10.32 7.12
N ILE A 104 -2.17 -10.30 6.18
CA ILE A 104 -1.84 -10.05 4.76
C ILE A 104 -1.32 -8.63 4.58
N ALA A 105 -1.96 -7.63 5.19
CA ALA A 105 -1.47 -6.25 5.15
C ALA A 105 -0.05 -6.14 5.73
N ALA A 106 0.23 -6.82 6.85
CA ALA A 106 1.57 -6.80 7.45
C ALA A 106 2.63 -7.44 6.53
N VAL A 107 2.32 -8.59 5.92
CA VAL A 107 3.24 -9.29 4.99
C VAL A 107 3.53 -8.42 3.76
N VAL A 108 2.50 -7.81 3.18
CA VAL A 108 2.64 -6.96 1.98
C VAL A 108 3.40 -5.68 2.32
N ALA A 109 3.11 -5.06 3.47
CA ALA A 109 3.84 -3.89 3.94
C ALA A 109 5.34 -4.19 4.12
N TYR A 110 5.66 -5.32 4.76
CA TYR A 110 7.04 -5.78 4.93
C TYR A 110 7.73 -6.04 3.60
N PHE A 111 7.04 -6.68 2.65
CA PHE A 111 7.59 -6.95 1.33
C PHE A 111 7.89 -5.64 0.57
N THR A 112 6.93 -4.72 0.55
CA THR A 112 7.09 -3.41 -0.10
C THR A 112 8.23 -2.61 0.54
N GLU A 113 8.32 -2.56 1.87
CA GLU A 113 9.43 -1.89 2.56
C GLU A 113 10.78 -2.52 2.24
N LYS A 114 10.86 -3.85 2.22
CA LYS A 114 12.09 -4.58 1.88
C LYS A 114 12.54 -4.30 0.45
N VAL A 115 11.61 -4.28 -0.51
CA VAL A 115 11.89 -3.95 -1.92
C VAL A 115 12.39 -2.51 -2.03
N ASN A 116 11.70 -1.55 -1.43
CA ASN A 116 12.10 -0.14 -1.47
C ASN A 116 13.46 0.11 -0.78
N TYR A 117 13.73 -0.59 0.32
CA TYR A 117 15.03 -0.51 1.00
C TYR A 117 16.16 -1.03 0.10
N SER A 118 15.90 -2.08 -0.68
CA SER A 118 16.87 -2.61 -1.63
C SER A 118 17.21 -1.59 -2.73
N GLU A 119 16.20 -0.97 -3.35
CA GLU A 119 16.41 0.05 -4.38
C GLU A 119 17.14 1.29 -3.84
N GLY A 120 16.76 1.76 -2.66
CA GLY A 120 17.41 2.91 -2.01
C GLY A 120 18.88 2.63 -1.68
N ARG A 121 19.20 1.41 -1.24
CA ARG A 121 20.58 0.99 -0.98
C ARG A 121 21.39 0.89 -2.26
N TYR A 122 20.85 0.31 -3.33
CA TYR A 122 21.52 0.24 -4.62
C TYR A 122 21.78 1.62 -5.21
N ARG A 123 20.78 2.51 -5.17
CA ARG A 123 20.94 3.89 -5.63
C ARG A 123 21.96 4.67 -4.79
N SER A 124 21.96 4.49 -3.47
CA SER A 124 22.95 5.11 -2.59
C SER A 124 24.37 4.60 -2.88
N ILE A 125 24.57 3.30 -3.07
CA ILE A 125 25.89 2.74 -3.44
C ILE A 125 26.31 3.21 -4.83
N PHE A 126 25.39 3.27 -5.79
CA PHE A 126 25.66 3.75 -7.13
C PHE A 126 26.06 5.23 -7.14
N GLU A 127 25.30 6.10 -6.46
CA GLU A 127 25.57 7.55 -6.42
C GLU A 127 26.77 7.92 -5.54
N THR A 128 27.06 7.15 -4.49
CA THR A 128 28.20 7.41 -3.57
C THR A 128 29.50 6.74 -4.04
N SER A 129 29.44 5.93 -5.10
CA SER A 129 30.64 5.33 -5.67
C SER A 129 31.54 6.41 -6.29
N LEU A 130 32.81 6.42 -5.89
CA LEU A 130 33.88 7.26 -6.47
C LEU A 130 34.26 6.83 -7.90
N LEU A 131 33.65 5.76 -8.41
CA LEU A 131 33.86 5.25 -9.76
C LEU A 131 32.83 5.85 -10.72
N GLY A 132 33.30 6.27 -11.89
CA GLY A 132 32.43 6.65 -12.99
C GLY A 132 31.75 5.42 -13.58
N ILE A 133 30.47 5.20 -13.27
CA ILE A 133 29.69 4.07 -13.79
C ILE A 133 28.78 4.58 -14.91
N VAL A 134 28.86 3.92 -16.07
CA VAL A 134 27.98 4.17 -17.21
C VAL A 134 27.33 2.86 -17.64
N GLN A 135 26.01 2.91 -17.88
CA GLN A 135 25.28 1.77 -18.41
C GLN A 135 24.86 2.06 -19.85
N PHE A 136 25.45 1.31 -20.78
CA PHE A 136 25.12 1.34 -22.21
C PHE A 136 24.24 0.16 -22.59
N ASP A 137 23.25 0.43 -23.43
CA ASP A 137 22.39 -0.59 -24.04
C ASP A 137 23.11 -1.17 -25.28
N GLN A 138 23.33 -2.48 -25.32
CA GLN A 138 24.17 -3.14 -26.35
C GLN A 138 23.58 -3.06 -27.77
N ASN A 139 22.26 -2.88 -27.91
CA ASN A 139 21.61 -2.81 -29.22
C ASN A 139 21.46 -1.39 -29.76
N SER A 140 21.36 -0.38 -28.89
CA SER A 140 21.10 1.00 -29.29
C SER A 140 22.30 1.93 -29.09
N PHE A 141 23.36 1.46 -28.42
CA PHE A 141 24.51 2.26 -27.98
C PHE A 141 24.13 3.55 -27.21
N ALA A 142 22.88 3.64 -26.74
CA ALA A 142 22.39 4.78 -25.99
C ALA A 142 22.79 4.64 -24.51
N ILE A 143 23.24 5.74 -23.93
CA ILE A 143 23.54 5.85 -22.51
C ILE A 143 22.21 5.91 -21.76
N ARG A 144 21.89 4.88 -20.98
CA ARG A 144 20.63 4.82 -20.21
C ARG A 144 20.76 5.45 -18.83
N MET A 145 21.91 5.31 -18.20
CA MET A 145 22.19 5.89 -16.89
C MET A 145 23.67 6.25 -16.75
N THR A 146 23.89 7.35 -16.04
CA THR A 146 25.18 7.95 -15.73
C THR A 146 25.22 8.33 -14.26
N ASN A 147 26.28 7.97 -13.55
CA ASN A 147 26.49 8.46 -12.19
C ASN A 147 27.00 9.93 -12.20
N ASN A 148 26.70 10.68 -11.14
CA ASN A 148 27.14 12.07 -10.92
C ASN A 148 28.68 12.23 -10.95
N TYR A 149 29.43 11.20 -10.53
CA TYR A 149 30.89 11.23 -10.65
C TYR A 149 31.37 11.13 -12.10
N LEU A 150 30.68 10.35 -12.96
CA LEU A 150 31.05 10.26 -14.37
C LEU A 150 30.69 11.55 -15.13
N SER A 151 29.57 12.20 -14.80
CA SER A 151 29.24 13.51 -15.38
C SER A 151 30.24 14.58 -14.96
N GLN A 152 30.73 14.54 -13.72
CA GLN A 152 31.82 15.41 -13.27
C GLN A 152 33.15 15.11 -13.99
N MET A 153 33.49 13.85 -14.22
CA MET A 153 34.71 13.47 -14.96
C MET A 153 34.67 13.85 -16.45
N LEU A 154 33.48 13.84 -17.05
CA LEU A 154 33.28 14.17 -18.46
C LEU A 154 32.96 15.66 -18.69
N GLU A 155 32.92 16.47 -17.62
CA GLU A 155 32.48 17.88 -17.64
C GLU A 155 31.13 18.09 -18.35
N TYR A 156 30.29 17.05 -18.37
CA TYR A 156 29.01 17.07 -19.05
C TYR A 156 27.90 17.19 -18.01
N THR A 157 27.41 18.40 -17.81
CA THR A 157 26.15 18.65 -17.09
C THR A 157 24.97 18.27 -17.98
N PRO A 158 24.06 17.38 -17.53
CA PRO A 158 22.87 17.00 -18.28
C PRO A 158 21.88 18.16 -18.47
#